data_AF-A0A672G786-F1
#
_entry.id   AF-A0A672G786-F1
#
_cell.length_a   1.000
_cell.length_b   1.000
_cell.length_c   1.000
_cell.angle_alpha   90.00
_cell.angle_beta   90.00
_cell.angle_gamma   90.00
#
_symmetry.space_group_name_H-M   'P 1'
#
loop_
_entity.id
_entity.type
_entity.pdbx_description
1 polymer ?
#
loop_
_entity_poly.entity_id
_entity_poly.type
_entity_poly.pdbx_seq_one_letter_code
_entity_poly.pdbx_strand_id
1 'polypeptide(L)'
;VEIGTIIFSLGCFPSQADLLDFIAEVEEDHSGYVHLDRFLPAMTKVLLENKFPPIHEDVLLQAFEVLDKEQKGYLEPEELTMYMTQEGEPFTQEEVDEMLTAHADREDHRIYYKDILSQMTTDCGL
;
A
#
# COMPACT_ATOMS: atom_id res chain seq x y z
N VAL A 1 -4.90 -9.86 7.64
CA VAL A 1 -3.87 -9.61 6.61
C VAL A 1 -4.46 -9.66 5.20
N GLU A 2 -5.30 -10.65 4.86
CA GLU A 2 -5.79 -10.82 3.47
C GLU A 2 -6.73 -9.71 2.93
N ILE A 3 -7.60 -9.13 3.75
CA ILE A 3 -8.60 -8.16 3.26
C ILE A 3 -7.96 -6.89 2.69
N GLY A 4 -6.92 -6.37 3.35
CA GLY A 4 -6.18 -5.21 2.84
C GLY A 4 -5.61 -5.49 1.46
N THR A 5 -4.94 -6.64 1.28
CA THR A 5 -4.39 -7.07 -0.02
C THR A 5 -5.48 -7.16 -1.09
N ILE A 6 -6.64 -7.75 -0.78
CA ILE A 6 -7.76 -7.86 -1.73
C ILE A 6 -8.26 -6.46 -2.13
N ILE A 7 -8.44 -5.56 -1.17
CA ILE A 7 -8.92 -4.18 -1.45
C ILE A 7 -7.88 -3.42 -2.29
N PHE A 8 -6.59 -3.53 -1.99
CA PHE A 8 -5.53 -2.93 -2.79
C PHE A 8 -5.49 -3.50 -4.22
N SER A 9 -5.70 -4.81 -4.39
CA SER A 9 -5.79 -5.44 -5.71
C SER A 9 -7.00 -4.97 -6.53
N LEU A 10 -8.00 -4.35 -5.91
CA LEU A 10 -9.14 -3.72 -6.58
C LEU A 10 -8.89 -2.25 -6.93
N GLY A 11 -7.66 -1.75 -6.74
CA GLY A 11 -7.31 -0.34 -6.96
C GLY A 11 -7.82 0.59 -5.87
N CYS A 12 -8.24 0.05 -4.73
CA CYS A 12 -8.74 0.81 -3.60
C CYS A 12 -7.66 0.96 -2.52
N PHE A 13 -7.44 2.19 -2.04
CA PHE A 13 -6.39 2.49 -1.07
C PHE A 13 -6.99 3.12 0.21
N PRO A 14 -7.62 2.32 1.08
CA PRO A 14 -8.12 2.80 2.38
C PRO A 14 -6.96 3.19 3.30
N SER A 15 -7.20 4.13 4.22
CA SER A 15 -6.32 4.29 5.39
C SER A 15 -6.41 3.07 6.31
N GLN A 16 -5.48 2.92 7.25
CA GLN A 16 -5.57 1.84 8.24
C GLN A 16 -6.88 1.91 9.03
N ALA A 17 -7.31 3.12 9.42
CA ALA A 17 -8.58 3.32 10.12
C ALA A 17 -9.78 2.89 9.24
N ASP A 18 -9.80 3.29 7.97
CA ASP A 18 -10.86 2.88 7.04
C ASP A 18 -10.88 1.36 6.83
N LEU A 19 -9.72 0.72 6.77
CA LEU A 19 -9.60 -0.72 6.62
C LEU A 19 -10.11 -1.45 7.88
N LEU A 20 -9.79 -0.96 9.07
CA LEU A 20 -10.29 -1.50 10.33
C LEU A 20 -11.81 -1.34 10.45
N ASP A 21 -12.34 -0.17 10.09
CA ASP A 21 -13.77 0.09 10.06
C ASP A 21 -14.49 -0.80 9.05
N PHE A 22 -13.89 -0.99 7.86
CA PHE A 22 -14.40 -1.90 6.85
C PHE A 22 -14.42 -3.35 7.37
N ILE A 23 -13.33 -3.81 7.98
CA ILE A 23 -13.25 -5.16 8.57
C ILE A 23 -14.33 -5.32 9.65
N ALA A 24 -14.48 -4.35 10.55
CA ALA A 24 -15.49 -4.39 11.60
C ALA A 24 -16.94 -4.38 11.07
N GLU A 25 -17.18 -3.80 9.89
CA GLU A 25 -18.49 -3.84 9.21
C GLU A 25 -18.82 -5.24 8.65
N VAL A 26 -17.82 -5.95 8.13
CA VAL A 26 -18.03 -7.22 7.41
C VAL A 26 -17.76 -8.48 8.24
N GLU A 27 -17.01 -8.34 9.34
CA GLU A 27 -16.67 -9.42 10.25
C GLU A 27 -17.83 -9.77 11.18
N GLU A 28 -18.09 -11.07 11.32
CA GLU A 28 -19.09 -11.58 12.27
C GLU A 28 -18.39 -12.15 13.51
N ASP A 29 -18.93 -11.80 14.67
CA ASP A 29 -18.54 -12.34 15.99
C ASP A 29 -17.06 -12.19 16.39
N HIS A 30 -16.34 -11.23 15.80
CA HIS A 30 -14.88 -11.05 16.02
C HIS A 30 -14.10 -12.36 15.80
N SER A 31 -14.57 -13.18 14.86
CA SER A 31 -14.02 -14.51 14.58
C SER A 31 -12.62 -14.47 13.94
N GLY A 32 -12.20 -13.32 13.45
CA GLY A 32 -11.03 -13.12 12.59
C GLY A 32 -11.29 -13.47 11.13
N TYR A 33 -12.52 -13.87 10.77
CA TYR A 33 -12.88 -14.33 9.42
C TYR A 33 -14.05 -13.53 8.85
N VAL A 34 -13.98 -13.33 7.54
CA VAL A 34 -15.04 -12.63 6.79
C VAL A 34 -15.58 -13.56 5.71
N HIS A 35 -16.89 -13.76 5.73
CA HIS A 35 -17.57 -14.53 4.69
C HIS A 35 -17.71 -13.72 3.41
N LEU A 36 -17.52 -14.37 2.25
CA LEU A 36 -17.62 -13.71 0.94
C LEU A 36 -18.98 -13.04 0.73
N ASP A 37 -20.07 -13.64 1.23
CA ASP A 37 -21.43 -13.11 1.13
C ASP A 37 -21.62 -11.78 1.89
N ARG A 38 -20.73 -11.46 2.84
CA ARG A 38 -20.67 -10.16 3.55
C ARG A 38 -19.71 -9.19 2.87
N PHE A 39 -18.56 -9.70 2.44
CA PHE A 39 -17.55 -8.89 1.76
C PHE A 39 -18.07 -8.29 0.46
N LEU A 40 -18.73 -9.10 -0.40
CA LEU A 40 -19.14 -8.66 -1.73
C LEU A 40 -20.09 -7.45 -1.72
N PRO A 41 -21.18 -7.42 -0.92
CA PRO A 41 -22.04 -6.24 -0.85
C PRO A 41 -21.32 -4.99 -0.33
N ALA A 42 -20.49 -5.13 0.70
CA ALA A 42 -19.74 -4.01 1.28
C ALA A 42 -18.73 -3.44 0.28
N MET A 43 -17.95 -4.30 -0.36
CA MET A 43 -16.96 -3.89 -1.36
C MET A 43 -17.63 -3.30 -2.61
N THR A 44 -18.77 -3.84 -3.04
CA THR A 44 -19.56 -3.28 -4.15
C THR A 44 -19.96 -1.84 -3.85
N LYS A 45 -20.38 -1.55 -2.62
CA LYS A 45 -20.72 -0.20 -2.19
C LYS A 45 -19.50 0.72 -2.21
N VAL A 46 -18.36 0.25 -1.71
CA VAL A 46 -17.08 1.01 -1.74
C VAL A 46 -16.72 1.42 -3.18
N LEU A 47 -16.83 0.49 -4.13
CA LEU A 47 -16.52 0.74 -5.54
C LEU A 47 -17.52 1.72 -6.18
N LEU A 48 -18.83 1.54 -5.96
CA LEU A 48 -19.87 2.42 -6.52
C LEU A 48 -19.81 3.84 -5.95
N GLU A 49 -19.47 3.97 -4.68
CA GLU A 49 -19.36 5.26 -3.98
C GLU A 49 -17.96 5.89 -4.10
N ASN A 50 -17.01 5.20 -4.75
CA ASN A 50 -15.59 5.60 -4.83
C ASN A 50 -15.01 6.00 -3.46
N LYS A 51 -15.31 5.22 -2.41
CA LYS A 51 -14.93 5.52 -1.03
C LYS A 51 -13.42 5.46 -0.78
N PHE A 52 -12.74 4.53 -1.44
CA PHE A 52 -11.29 4.32 -1.34
C PHE A 52 -10.68 4.59 -2.72
N PRO A 53 -10.54 5.87 -3.10
CA PRO A 53 -10.06 6.21 -4.43
C PRO A 53 -8.62 5.72 -4.65
N PRO A 54 -8.22 5.49 -5.91
CA PRO A 54 -6.82 5.23 -6.24
C PRO A 54 -5.95 6.41 -5.85
N ILE A 55 -4.71 6.13 -5.45
CA ILE A 55 -3.73 7.19 -5.21
C ILE A 55 -3.21 7.68 -6.56
N HIS A 56 -3.27 8.99 -6.79
CA HIS A 56 -2.72 9.59 -8.01
C HIS A 56 -1.19 9.44 -8.04
N GLU A 57 -0.65 9.09 -9.21
CA GLU A 57 0.80 8.95 -9.44
C GLU A 57 1.58 10.18 -9.00
N ASP A 58 1.06 11.39 -9.29
CA ASP A 58 1.68 12.66 -8.90
C ASP A 58 1.85 12.79 -7.37
N VAL A 59 0.89 12.28 -6.59
CA VAL A 59 0.93 12.35 -5.12
C VAL A 59 2.00 11.40 -4.58
N LEU A 60 2.06 10.19 -5.13
CA LEU A 60 3.09 9.22 -4.75
C LEU A 60 4.49 9.71 -5.16
N LEU A 61 4.63 10.29 -6.35
CA LEU A 61 5.88 10.89 -6.81
C LEU A 61 6.35 11.99 -5.85
N GLN A 62 5.46 12.92 -5.50
CA GLN A 62 5.77 13.97 -4.53
C GLN A 62 6.17 13.41 -3.17
N ALA A 63 5.51 12.33 -2.70
CA ALA A 63 5.88 11.69 -1.45
C ALA A 63 7.33 11.16 -1.49
N PHE A 64 7.73 10.47 -2.56
CA PHE A 64 9.11 10.00 -2.71
C PHE A 64 10.12 11.14 -2.89
N GLU A 65 9.77 12.21 -3.60
CA GLU A 65 10.61 13.40 -3.72
C GLU A 65 10.86 14.11 -2.39
N VAL A 66 9.92 14.04 -1.43
CA VAL A 66 10.13 14.53 -0.06
C VAL A 66 11.15 13.67 0.70
N LEU A 67 11.20 12.36 0.43
CA LEU A 67 12.15 11.43 1.05
C LEU A 67 13.55 11.58 0.44
N ASP A 68 13.64 11.75 -0.88
CA ASP A 68 14.86 11.94 -1.66
C ASP A 68 15.29 13.42 -1.68
N LYS A 69 15.82 13.88 -0.54
CA LYS A 69 16.25 15.27 -0.34
C LYS A 69 17.29 15.76 -1.36
N GLU A 70 18.04 14.84 -1.96
CA GLU A 70 19.10 15.12 -2.93
C GLU A 70 18.62 15.02 -4.39
N GLN A 71 17.35 14.65 -4.63
CA GLN A 71 16.76 14.45 -5.95
C GLN A 71 17.58 13.48 -6.83
N LYS A 72 18.04 12.39 -6.22
CA LYS A 72 18.80 11.32 -6.87
C LYS A 72 17.96 10.51 -7.87
N GLY A 73 16.64 10.45 -7.67
CA GLY A 73 15.76 9.56 -8.44
C GLY A 73 15.59 8.17 -7.83
N TYR A 74 16.21 7.92 -6.67
CA TYR A 74 16.19 6.64 -5.96
C TYR A 74 16.41 6.86 -4.46
N LEU A 75 16.05 5.87 -3.66
CA LEU A 75 16.38 5.78 -2.25
C LEU A 75 17.38 4.65 -2.00
N GLU A 76 18.33 4.88 -1.10
CA GLU A 76 19.18 3.81 -0.58
C GLU A 76 18.35 2.94 0.41
N PRO A 77 18.64 1.62 0.53
CA PRO A 77 17.91 0.73 1.43
C PRO A 77 17.83 1.24 2.88
N GLU A 78 18.91 1.84 3.37
CA GLU A 78 18.98 2.41 4.72
C GLU A 78 18.07 3.63 4.87
N GLU A 79 17.95 4.47 3.84
CA GLU A 79 17.07 5.64 3.83
C GLU A 79 15.61 5.18 3.91
N LEU A 80 15.22 4.22 3.08
CA LEU A 80 13.85 3.72 3.07
C LEU A 80 13.51 2.98 4.38
N THR A 81 14.43 2.16 4.90
CA THR A 81 14.28 1.49 6.19
C THR A 81 14.07 2.51 7.32
N MET A 82 14.86 3.59 7.33
CA MET A 82 14.72 4.65 8.33
C MET A 82 13.33 5.28 8.25
N TYR A 83 12.87 5.69 7.07
CA TYR A 83 11.56 6.33 6.92
C TYR A 83 10.42 5.39 7.30
N MET A 84 10.47 4.12 6.90
CA MET A 84 9.43 3.14 7.20
C MET A 84 9.35 2.72 8.66
N THR A 85 10.43 2.86 9.43
CA THR A 85 10.46 2.45 10.84
C THR A 85 10.32 3.61 11.82
N GLN A 86 10.45 4.86 11.35
CA GLN A 86 10.43 6.05 12.21
C GLN A 86 9.25 7.00 11.97
N GLU A 87 8.69 7.02 10.76
CA GLU A 87 7.61 7.93 10.39
C GLU A 87 6.28 7.19 10.22
N GLY A 88 5.20 7.80 10.69
CA GLY A 88 3.85 7.23 10.59
C GLY A 88 3.65 5.97 11.44
N GLU A 89 3.10 4.93 10.84
CA GLU A 89 2.95 3.60 11.45
C GLU A 89 4.16 2.75 11.08
N PRO A 90 5.02 2.43 12.06
CA PRO A 90 6.31 1.81 11.76
C PRO A 90 6.12 0.38 11.28
N PHE A 91 6.76 0.08 10.16
CA PHE A 91 6.86 -1.28 9.64
C PHE A 91 7.73 -2.12 10.58
N THR A 92 7.40 -3.40 10.68
CA THR A 92 8.28 -4.39 11.31
C THR A 92 9.51 -4.64 10.42
N GLN A 93 10.57 -5.19 11.01
CA GLN A 93 11.78 -5.51 10.24
C GLN A 93 11.48 -6.51 9.11
N GLU A 94 10.58 -7.47 9.35
CA GLU A 94 10.16 -8.45 8.35
C GLU A 94 9.47 -7.76 7.16
N GLU A 95 8.55 -6.81 7.42
CA GLU A 95 7.86 -6.07 6.35
C GLU A 95 8.83 -5.17 5.54
N VAL A 96 9.82 -4.58 6.20
CA VAL A 96 10.87 -3.81 5.51
C VAL A 96 11.73 -4.73 4.64
N ASP A 97 12.17 -5.86 5.16
CA ASP A 97 13.01 -6.82 4.44
C ASP A 97 12.29 -7.40 3.21
N GLU A 98 10.99 -7.68 3.33
CA GLU A 98 10.14 -8.12 2.22
C GLU A 98 10.07 -7.04 1.12
N MET A 99 9.84 -5.79 1.50
CA MET A 99 9.77 -4.68 0.55
C MET A 99 11.12 -4.42 -0.14
N LEU A 100 12.23 -4.44 0.60
CA LEU A 100 13.58 -4.30 0.02
C LEU A 100 13.85 -5.44 -0.97
N THR A 101 13.47 -6.67 -0.62
CA THR A 101 13.63 -7.83 -1.51
C THR A 101 12.79 -7.70 -2.78
N ALA A 102 11.60 -7.10 -2.69
CA ALA A 102 10.70 -6.93 -3.83
C ALA A 102 11.15 -5.81 -4.80
N HIS A 103 11.73 -4.72 -4.27
CA HIS A 103 11.92 -3.48 -5.04
C HIS A 103 13.37 -2.98 -5.16
N ALA A 104 14.33 -3.55 -4.44
CA ALA A 104 15.74 -3.20 -4.64
C ALA A 104 16.25 -3.75 -5.97
N ASP A 105 16.97 -2.92 -6.72
CA ASP A 105 17.62 -3.33 -7.96
C ASP A 105 18.66 -4.44 -7.70
N ARG A 106 18.84 -5.32 -8.69
CA ARG A 106 19.71 -6.49 -8.54
C ARG A 106 21.19 -6.16 -8.66
N GLU A 107 21.55 -5.07 -9.32
CA GLU A 107 22.94 -4.68 -9.58
C GLU A 107 23.47 -3.73 -8.50
N ASP A 108 22.69 -2.69 -8.16
CA ASP A 108 23.15 -1.64 -7.24
C ASP A 108 22.38 -1.57 -5.91
N HIS A 109 21.37 -2.44 -5.73
CA HIS A 109 20.52 -2.50 -4.53
C HIS A 109 19.72 -1.22 -4.24
N ARG A 110 19.62 -0.29 -5.19
CA ARG A 110 18.87 0.95 -5.02
C ARG A 110 17.40 0.76 -5.31
N ILE A 111 16.61 1.67 -4.78
CA ILE A 111 15.15 1.63 -4.86
C ILE A 111 14.70 2.78 -5.74
N TYR A 112 14.49 2.48 -7.02
CA TYR A 112 14.02 3.44 -8.00
C TYR A 112 12.51 3.63 -7.86
N TYR A 113 12.10 4.71 -7.18
CA TYR A 113 10.69 4.92 -6.85
C TYR A 113 9.80 5.08 -8.08
N LYS A 114 10.33 5.52 -9.24
CA LYS A 114 9.55 5.53 -10.50
C LYS A 114 9.13 4.13 -10.96
N ASP A 115 9.93 3.12 -10.67
CA ASP A 115 9.59 1.74 -11.01
C ASP A 115 8.51 1.21 -10.06
N ILE A 116 8.56 1.61 -8.79
CA ILE A 116 7.49 1.33 -7.80
C ILE A 116 6.18 1.98 -8.25
N LEU A 117 6.22 3.26 -8.64
CA LEU A 117 5.04 3.98 -9.14
C LEU A 117 4.43 3.26 -10.33
N SER A 118 5.24 2.92 -11.33
CA SER A 118 4.81 2.18 -12.50
C SER A 118 4.14 0.86 -12.10
N GLN A 119 4.72 0.08 -11.18
CA GLN A 119 4.11 -1.16 -10.71
C GLN A 119 2.77 -0.91 -10.00
N MET A 120 2.69 0.09 -9.12
CA MET A 120 1.47 0.42 -8.37
C MET A 120 0.34 0.97 -9.26
N THR A 121 0.67 1.62 -10.37
CA THR A 121 -0.33 2.21 -11.27
C THR A 121 -0.71 1.32 -12.46
N THR A 122 0.14 0.35 -12.84
CA THR A 122 -0.10 -0.52 -14.01
C THR A 122 -1.13 -1.62 -13.72
N ASP A 123 -1.28 -2.02 -12.46
CA ASP A 123 -2.24 -3.07 -12.06
C ASP A 123 -3.70 -2.56 -11.89
N CYS A 124 -3.96 -1.27 -12.07
CA CYS A 124 -5.33 -0.72 -12.13
C CYS A 124 -5.98 -0.84 -13.53
N GLY A 125 -5.44 -1.70 -14.40
CA GLY A 125 -5.95 -1.97 -15.74
C GLY A 125 -7.07 -3.02 -15.80
N LEU A 126 -8.22 -2.74 -15.17
CA LEU A 126 -9.51 -3.39 -15.46
C LEU A 126 -10.65 -2.38 -15.47
#